data_AF-A0A9X0W7R9-F1
#
_entry.id   AF-A0A9X0W7R9-F1
#
_cell.length_a   1.000
_cell.length_b   1.000
_cell.length_c   1.000
_cell.angle_alpha   90.00
_cell.angle_beta   90.00
_cell.angle_gamma   90.00
#
_symmetry.space_group_name_H-M   'P 1'
#
loop_
_entity.id
_entity.type
_entity.pdbx_description
1 polymer ?
#
loop_
_entity_poly.entity_id
_entity_poly.type
_entity_poly.pdbx_seq_one_letter_code
_entity_poly.pdbx_strand_id
1 'polypeptide(L)'
;MNTLTEFDDLDGAGGTDTLNARLADDVDNTVTLTSIEVVNLRSSADASGSSGGIDVNAENFSGIEQLWSDRSNFELNVKDVQGPVIAGLNQVAAGADYNITYASDVLGSDSYTQQIVLQGAGNATASGSVDLTIAASGDDDITGLDINAASGVNHLSFFGVSGAGASEDDDIETLAIEGSAGLMINGNDFGNALESVDATGYSGDLELDISGKDGGSGGADNYGPLDVILGDGDDTLTVAAEMVGLESGAGTTTLPTDISIDGGLGANTLVVDDDSFIYSGGLSDYDFANVSNFQELSFLNNLGPGSGSDTLDLSETGFTSLTLQGMTRVGVNSSGGETDNDLTIIGSEAFNEITLKNTLNVGESGGSSGHGSITLEGFSALAMTFEEEASGSYVGGGGLIANDLVNGTVNLVGDTSVEVAALNSTSLETLTLNLGEGSGSFTGPLSADAGVSASLETVTVTGGEDTTLTFGMGVDQDSFSTLDLSGMNGGDGASGGTGTMFTIADVAQQVTIQVGTGDLEYDTLNTQRDLFQFVGDDIGYVEIGQVSESGGFDAGTGANKDRLDFSLFEGITDGNDLDIVQDGANAVITAADGQFEGTIVLVGVDADAELSASLIFA
;
A
#
# COMPACT_ATOMS: atom_id res chain seq x y z
N MET A 1 48.30 18.57 -3.89
CA MET A 1 46.99 18.69 -3.24
C MET A 1 47.11 19.98 -2.47
N ASN A 2 46.60 21.07 -3.04
CA ASN A 2 46.69 22.40 -2.43
C ASN A 2 45.28 22.70 -1.93
N THR A 3 45.15 22.92 -0.63
CA THR A 3 43.95 23.48 0.00
C THR A 3 43.87 24.97 -0.36
N LEU A 4 42.66 25.52 -0.53
CA LEU A 4 42.49 26.97 -0.42
C LEU A 4 42.98 27.35 0.98
N THR A 5 43.96 28.24 1.07
CA THR A 5 44.53 28.67 2.34
C THR A 5 44.42 30.18 2.46
N GLU A 6 44.66 30.68 3.68
CA GLU A 6 44.72 32.11 3.94
C GLU A 6 45.56 32.83 2.86
N PHE A 7 45.03 33.95 2.31
CA PHE A 7 45.65 34.81 1.29
C PHE A 7 45.62 34.35 -0.18
N ASP A 8 44.86 33.31 -0.55
CA ASP A 8 44.66 32.98 -1.96
C ASP A 8 43.75 34.02 -2.67
N ASP A 9 44.25 34.59 -3.78
CA ASP A 9 43.54 35.52 -4.67
C ASP A 9 43.41 34.86 -6.04
N LEU A 10 42.18 34.51 -6.43
CA LEU A 10 41.87 33.83 -7.68
C LEU A 10 41.00 34.73 -8.57
N ASP A 11 41.50 34.99 -9.77
CA ASP A 11 40.84 35.78 -10.82
C ASP A 11 40.73 34.91 -12.09
N GLY A 12 39.51 34.57 -12.51
CA GLY A 12 39.25 33.80 -13.74
C GLY A 12 39.46 34.59 -15.03
N ALA A 13 39.57 35.92 -14.92
CA ALA A 13 39.65 36.86 -16.02
C ALA A 13 38.38 36.91 -16.89
N GLY A 14 38.48 36.75 -18.21
CA GLY A 14 37.33 36.92 -19.11
C GLY A 14 36.87 35.58 -19.68
N GLY A 15 35.61 35.23 -19.47
CA GLY A 15 35.07 33.94 -19.89
C GLY A 15 33.92 33.53 -18.98
N THR A 16 33.61 32.23 -19.00
CA THR A 16 32.88 31.57 -17.91
C THR A 16 33.90 30.65 -17.27
N ASP A 17 34.29 30.95 -16.05
CA ASP A 17 35.37 30.29 -15.33
C ASP A 17 34.83 29.40 -14.22
N THR A 18 35.47 28.24 -14.03
CA THR A 18 35.04 27.23 -13.06
C THR A 18 36.14 26.91 -12.07
N LEU A 19 35.87 27.15 -10.78
CA LEU A 19 36.70 26.66 -9.68
C LEU A 19 36.22 25.29 -9.23
N ASN A 20 37.13 24.33 -9.13
CA ASN A 20 36.87 23.03 -8.49
C ASN A 20 37.77 22.90 -7.26
N ALA A 21 37.20 23.05 -6.07
CA ALA A 21 37.92 23.02 -4.81
C ALA A 21 37.51 21.80 -3.98
N ARG A 22 38.52 21.04 -3.54
CA ARG A 22 38.35 19.99 -2.54
C ARG A 22 38.81 20.54 -1.19
N LEU A 23 37.87 20.64 -0.26
CA LEU A 23 38.09 21.23 1.04
C LEU A 23 38.41 20.14 2.07
N ALA A 24 39.32 20.46 2.98
CA ALA A 24 39.74 19.60 4.08
C ALA A 24 39.75 20.32 5.43
N ASP A 25 39.47 21.62 5.42
CA ASP A 25 39.40 22.54 6.55
C ASP A 25 38.55 23.74 6.09
N ASP A 26 38.16 24.59 7.04
CA ASP A 26 37.37 25.78 6.78
C ASP A 26 38.08 26.77 5.85
N VAL A 27 37.30 27.52 5.08
CA VAL A 27 37.76 28.64 4.24
C VAL A 27 37.31 29.94 4.89
N ASP A 28 38.27 30.69 5.43
CA ASP A 28 37.99 31.98 6.06
C ASP A 28 37.79 33.10 5.02
N ASN A 29 37.39 34.29 5.51
CA ASN A 29 37.17 35.45 4.66
C ASN A 29 38.46 36.09 4.12
N THR A 30 39.63 35.46 4.24
CA THR A 30 40.86 36.00 3.63
C THR A 30 41.06 35.54 2.20
N VAL A 31 40.33 34.51 1.74
CA VAL A 31 40.31 34.07 0.34
C VAL A 31 39.45 35.01 -0.48
N THR A 32 39.96 35.46 -1.63
CA THR A 32 39.23 36.34 -2.56
C THR A 32 39.00 35.63 -3.89
N LEU A 33 37.75 35.61 -4.36
CA LEU A 33 37.37 35.10 -5.67
C LEU A 33 36.77 36.24 -6.51
N THR A 34 37.30 36.46 -7.71
CA THR A 34 36.79 37.43 -8.66
C THR A 34 36.70 36.80 -10.05
N SER A 35 35.68 37.17 -10.83
CA SER A 35 35.52 36.67 -12.21
C SER A 35 35.57 35.13 -12.33
N ILE A 36 34.93 34.44 -11.40
CA ILE A 36 34.73 32.98 -11.42
C ILE A 36 33.23 32.77 -11.24
N GLU A 37 32.56 32.35 -12.31
CA GLU A 37 31.09 32.26 -12.34
C GLU A 37 30.59 30.94 -11.72
N VAL A 38 31.37 29.85 -11.79
CA VAL A 38 30.97 28.53 -11.27
C VAL A 38 31.95 28.05 -10.21
N VAL A 39 31.45 27.79 -9.00
CA VAL A 39 32.26 27.30 -7.87
C VAL A 39 31.76 25.93 -7.42
N ASN A 40 32.58 24.90 -7.63
CA ASN A 40 32.33 23.53 -7.18
C ASN A 40 33.16 23.24 -5.93
N LEU A 41 32.47 23.05 -4.81
CA LEU A 41 33.07 22.77 -3.51
C LEU A 41 32.80 21.33 -3.12
N ARG A 42 33.84 20.62 -2.70
CA ARG A 42 33.74 19.26 -2.19
C ARG A 42 34.15 19.20 -0.74
N SER A 43 33.21 18.94 0.16
CA SER A 43 33.50 18.62 1.54
C SER A 43 34.06 17.19 1.64
N SER A 44 35.34 17.06 1.98
CA SER A 44 36.06 15.77 1.93
C SER A 44 36.61 15.30 3.27
N ALA A 45 36.33 16.03 4.34
CA ALA A 45 36.69 15.72 5.71
C ALA A 45 35.62 16.23 6.68
N ASP A 46 35.36 15.46 7.73
CA ASP A 46 34.71 15.93 8.96
C ASP A 46 35.70 16.90 9.64
N ALA A 47 35.42 18.20 9.61
CA ALA A 47 36.34 19.20 10.14
C ALA A 47 36.55 18.98 11.63
N SER A 48 37.81 19.00 12.06
CA SER A 48 38.23 18.41 13.32
C SER A 48 37.64 19.09 14.56
N GLY A 49 36.70 18.43 15.24
CA GLY A 49 36.63 18.44 16.71
C GLY A 49 35.29 18.73 17.37
N SER A 50 34.26 19.17 16.64
CA SER A 50 32.90 19.31 17.18
C SER A 50 31.89 19.50 16.06
N SER A 51 31.30 18.38 15.60
CA SER A 51 30.05 18.29 14.81
C SER A 51 29.86 19.25 13.63
N GLY A 52 30.28 19.01 12.39
CA GLY A 52 31.12 17.98 11.77
C GLY A 52 31.23 18.25 10.25
N GLY A 53 31.16 19.52 9.85
CA GLY A 53 31.14 20.02 8.46
C GLY A 53 32.22 21.06 8.17
N ILE A 54 32.31 21.51 6.91
CA ILE A 54 33.25 22.56 6.48
C ILE A 54 32.53 23.89 6.30
N ASP A 55 33.05 24.95 6.90
CA ASP A 55 32.57 26.33 6.73
C ASP A 55 33.36 27.07 5.64
N VAL A 56 32.66 27.76 4.74
CA VAL A 56 33.21 28.65 3.72
C VAL A 56 32.61 30.04 3.90
N ASN A 57 33.44 31.03 4.24
CA ASN A 57 33.02 32.42 4.24
C ASN A 57 33.23 33.03 2.85
N ALA A 58 32.12 33.35 2.17
CA ALA A 58 32.09 33.88 0.82
C ALA A 58 32.01 35.43 0.77
N GLU A 59 32.27 36.15 1.87
CA GLU A 59 32.19 37.63 1.95
C GLU A 59 33.02 38.31 0.86
N ASN A 60 34.17 37.72 0.49
CA ASN A 60 35.08 38.25 -0.54
C ASN A 60 34.97 37.51 -1.88
N PHE A 61 33.87 36.80 -2.12
CA PHE A 61 33.60 36.16 -3.40
C PHE A 61 32.63 37.03 -4.20
N SER A 62 33.02 37.40 -5.42
CA SER A 62 32.24 38.31 -6.26
C SER A 62 32.04 37.78 -7.68
N GLY A 63 30.83 37.98 -8.21
CA GLY A 63 30.47 37.53 -9.56
C GLY A 63 30.21 36.03 -9.70
N ILE A 64 30.00 35.31 -8.60
CA ILE A 64 29.55 33.92 -8.65
C ILE A 64 28.13 33.87 -9.19
N GLU A 65 27.88 32.99 -10.16
CA GLU A 65 26.56 32.71 -10.73
C GLU A 65 26.03 31.34 -10.26
N GLN A 66 26.92 30.39 -9.94
CA GLN A 66 26.56 29.04 -9.49
C GLN A 66 27.46 28.55 -8.37
N LEU A 67 26.86 27.95 -7.36
CA LEU A 67 27.54 27.41 -6.19
C LEU A 67 27.12 25.97 -5.96
N TRP A 68 28.07 25.05 -6.08
CA TRP A 68 27.81 23.62 -6.08
C TRP A 68 28.45 22.89 -4.90
N SER A 69 27.69 22.01 -4.25
CA SER A 69 28.23 20.89 -3.47
C SER A 69 28.49 19.70 -4.41
N ASP A 70 29.76 19.37 -4.65
CA ASP A 70 30.19 18.37 -5.63
C ASP A 70 30.87 17.17 -4.95
N ARG A 71 30.16 16.04 -4.87
CA ARG A 71 30.63 14.78 -4.28
C ARG A 71 31.08 14.93 -2.83
N SER A 72 30.38 15.79 -2.10
CA SER A 72 30.53 15.99 -0.66
C SER A 72 29.99 14.77 0.08
N ASN A 73 30.72 14.35 1.12
CA ASN A 73 30.34 13.23 1.98
C ASN A 73 29.93 13.69 3.40
N PHE A 74 30.03 14.98 3.66
CA PHE A 74 29.84 15.63 4.95
C PHE A 74 29.22 17.00 4.70
N GLU A 75 28.73 17.61 5.77
CA GLU A 75 28.18 18.97 5.79
C GLU A 75 29.12 20.00 5.12
N LEU A 76 28.53 20.90 4.34
CA LEU A 76 29.15 22.05 3.71
C LEU A 76 28.30 23.29 3.96
N ASN A 77 28.87 24.26 4.68
CA ASN A 77 28.24 25.55 4.92
C ASN A 77 28.93 26.63 4.07
N VAL A 78 28.18 27.38 3.27
CA VAL A 78 28.67 28.55 2.55
C VAL A 78 27.92 29.79 3.04
N LYS A 79 28.61 30.65 3.77
CA LYS A 79 28.04 31.82 4.47
C LYS A 79 28.45 33.11 3.76
N ASP A 80 27.70 34.17 3.99
CA ASP A 80 27.95 35.51 3.46
C ASP A 80 28.02 35.55 1.91
N VAL A 81 27.16 34.81 1.22
CA VAL A 81 27.09 34.82 -0.26
C VAL A 81 26.60 36.19 -0.74
N GLN A 82 27.34 36.83 -1.65
CA GLN A 82 27.21 38.26 -1.98
C GLN A 82 26.17 38.60 -3.07
N GLY A 83 25.40 37.63 -3.54
CA GLY A 83 24.38 37.83 -4.58
C GLY A 83 23.72 36.52 -4.98
N PRO A 84 22.65 36.58 -5.79
CA PRO A 84 21.86 35.40 -6.16
C PRO A 84 22.71 34.38 -6.92
N VAL A 85 22.60 33.11 -6.52
CA VAL A 85 23.29 31.98 -7.18
C VAL A 85 22.33 30.83 -7.47
N ILE A 86 22.65 30.05 -8.49
CA ILE A 86 22.06 28.72 -8.66
C ILE A 86 22.75 27.77 -7.67
N ALA A 87 21.97 27.15 -6.79
CA ALA A 87 22.44 26.16 -5.84
C ALA A 87 22.49 24.77 -6.51
N GLY A 88 23.67 24.17 -6.60
CA GLY A 88 23.85 22.88 -7.26
C GLY A 88 24.26 21.77 -6.31
N LEU A 89 23.68 20.57 -6.47
CA LEU A 89 24.05 19.37 -5.73
C LEU A 89 24.40 18.26 -6.72
N ASN A 90 25.67 17.86 -6.77
CA ASN A 90 26.15 16.81 -7.67
C ASN A 90 26.74 15.65 -6.87
N GLN A 91 26.09 14.50 -6.87
CA GLN A 91 26.54 13.26 -6.22
C GLN A 91 26.86 13.46 -4.72
N VAL A 92 26.07 14.29 -4.04
CA VAL A 92 26.18 14.50 -2.59
C VAL A 92 25.67 13.24 -1.88
N ALA A 93 26.44 12.76 -0.90
CA ALA A 93 26.07 11.55 -0.16
C ALA A 93 24.82 11.78 0.71
N ALA A 94 24.00 10.75 0.88
CA ALA A 94 22.89 10.77 1.84
C ALA A 94 23.37 11.06 3.28
N GLY A 95 22.57 11.83 4.01
CA GLY A 95 22.87 12.31 5.36
C GLY A 95 23.98 13.37 5.43
N ALA A 96 24.33 13.99 4.30
CA ALA A 96 25.17 15.18 4.27
C ALA A 96 24.30 16.42 4.12
N ASP A 97 24.80 17.54 4.65
CA ASP A 97 24.05 18.80 4.66
C ASP A 97 24.69 19.79 3.69
N TYR A 98 23.88 20.63 3.05
CA TYR A 98 24.36 21.73 2.24
C TYR A 98 23.62 23.00 2.61
N ASN A 99 24.35 23.94 3.20
CA ASN A 99 23.78 25.15 3.77
C ASN A 99 24.33 26.37 3.03
N ILE A 100 23.45 27.20 2.49
CA ILE A 100 23.78 28.48 1.84
C ILE A 100 23.16 29.60 2.65
N THR A 101 23.95 30.58 3.05
CA THR A 101 23.44 31.80 3.71
C THR A 101 23.89 33.02 2.93
N TYR A 102 22.91 33.78 2.44
CA TYR A 102 23.14 35.05 1.77
C TYR A 102 23.51 36.15 2.78
N ALA A 103 24.38 37.07 2.34
CA ALA A 103 24.58 38.32 3.06
C ALA A 103 23.30 39.17 3.04
N SER A 104 23.19 40.11 3.98
CA SER A 104 21.99 40.97 4.12
C SER A 104 21.73 41.80 2.85
N ASP A 105 20.49 41.81 2.38
CA ASP A 105 19.98 42.69 1.30
C ASP A 105 20.71 42.52 -0.05
N VAL A 106 21.13 41.31 -0.40
CA VAL A 106 21.86 40.98 -1.62
C VAL A 106 21.02 40.31 -2.71
N LEU A 107 19.85 39.75 -2.37
CA LEU A 107 18.93 39.15 -3.35
C LEU A 107 18.12 40.24 -4.07
N GLY A 108 17.89 41.37 -3.40
CA GLY A 108 17.30 42.57 -4.01
C GLY A 108 15.81 42.44 -4.30
N SER A 109 15.14 41.50 -3.61
CA SER A 109 13.69 41.26 -3.65
C SER A 109 13.22 40.84 -2.26
N ASP A 110 12.01 41.27 -1.90
CA ASP A 110 11.22 40.78 -0.76
C ASP A 110 10.39 39.53 -1.12
N SER A 111 10.66 38.93 -2.28
CA SER A 111 10.01 37.74 -2.83
C SER A 111 10.95 37.13 -3.88
N TYR A 112 12.00 36.48 -3.43
CA TYR A 112 13.02 35.87 -4.28
C TYR A 112 12.70 34.40 -4.54
N THR A 113 12.90 33.95 -5.78
CA THR A 113 12.81 32.53 -6.17
C THR A 113 14.22 31.94 -6.28
N GLN A 114 14.52 30.96 -5.44
CA GLN A 114 15.80 30.27 -5.43
C GLN A 114 15.84 29.13 -6.46
N GLN A 115 16.86 29.15 -7.32
CA GLN A 115 17.09 28.09 -8.31
C GLN A 115 17.99 26.98 -7.76
N ILE A 116 17.57 25.73 -7.90
CA ILE A 116 18.24 24.54 -7.37
C ILE A 116 18.43 23.52 -8.50
N VAL A 117 19.62 22.92 -8.63
CA VAL A 117 19.90 21.87 -9.62
C VAL A 117 20.45 20.62 -8.95
N LEU A 118 19.83 19.48 -9.22
CA LEU A 118 20.13 18.20 -8.59
C LEU A 118 20.68 17.17 -9.59
N GLN A 119 21.79 16.54 -9.23
CA GLN A 119 22.49 15.54 -10.04
C GLN A 119 22.96 14.39 -9.14
N GLY A 120 22.04 13.55 -8.67
CA GLY A 120 22.33 12.41 -7.81
C GLY A 120 22.58 12.80 -6.36
N ALA A 121 21.79 13.71 -5.79
CA ALA A 121 21.90 14.12 -4.39
C ALA A 121 21.12 13.15 -3.49
N GLY A 122 21.79 12.40 -2.62
CA GLY A 122 21.15 11.42 -1.73
C GLY A 122 20.94 10.05 -2.37
N ASN A 123 19.95 9.30 -1.88
CA ASN A 123 19.54 8.00 -2.43
C ASN A 123 18.06 7.66 -2.11
N ALA A 124 17.53 6.63 -2.77
CA ALA A 124 16.12 6.20 -2.68
C ALA A 124 15.67 5.53 -1.36
N THR A 125 16.47 5.58 -0.29
CA THR A 125 16.04 5.03 1.01
C THR A 125 15.33 6.10 1.84
N ALA A 126 14.45 5.72 2.77
CA ALA A 126 13.72 6.65 3.63
C ALA A 126 14.64 7.59 4.45
N SER A 127 15.85 7.14 4.82
CA SER A 127 16.88 7.98 5.48
C SER A 127 17.95 8.47 4.50
N GLY A 128 17.61 8.54 3.21
CA GLY A 128 18.51 8.76 2.08
C GLY A 128 18.65 10.22 1.66
N SER A 129 18.00 11.16 2.36
CA SER A 129 17.95 12.57 2.01
C SER A 129 19.32 13.26 2.12
N VAL A 130 19.44 14.37 1.40
CA VAL A 130 20.43 15.43 1.64
C VAL A 130 19.66 16.61 2.21
N ASP A 131 20.15 17.13 3.33
CA ASP A 131 19.49 18.26 3.98
C ASP A 131 19.99 19.55 3.32
N LEU A 132 19.05 20.36 2.83
CA LEU A 132 19.33 21.62 2.13
C LEU A 132 18.73 22.78 2.91
N THR A 133 19.60 23.69 3.35
CA THR A 133 19.19 24.95 3.98
C THR A 133 19.63 26.11 3.10
N ILE A 134 18.70 27.03 2.79
CA ILE A 134 18.99 28.25 2.05
C ILE A 134 18.35 29.42 2.79
N ALA A 135 19.18 30.29 3.37
CA ALA A 135 18.72 31.37 4.23
C ALA A 135 19.11 32.74 3.67
N ALA A 136 18.19 33.70 3.77
CA ALA A 136 18.44 35.11 3.53
C ALA A 136 18.36 35.92 4.83
N SER A 137 18.86 37.16 4.81
CA SER A 137 18.80 38.07 5.96
C SER A 137 18.60 39.52 5.51
N GLY A 138 18.24 40.41 6.44
CA GLY A 138 17.99 41.83 6.12
C GLY A 138 16.52 42.12 5.81
N ASP A 139 16.24 42.61 4.62
CA ASP A 139 14.90 42.77 4.02
C ASP A 139 14.67 41.73 2.90
N ASP A 140 15.64 40.85 2.62
CA ASP A 140 15.50 39.77 1.62
C ASP A 140 14.62 38.62 2.15
N ASP A 141 13.77 38.09 1.28
CA ASP A 141 12.86 36.99 1.57
C ASP A 141 12.86 35.98 0.42
N ILE A 142 12.82 34.68 0.74
CA ILE A 142 12.81 33.58 -0.24
C ILE A 142 11.44 32.93 -0.16
N THR A 143 10.57 33.27 -1.13
CA THR A 143 9.18 32.78 -1.16
C THR A 143 8.94 31.74 -2.26
N GLY A 144 9.96 31.40 -3.04
CA GLY A 144 9.83 30.42 -4.10
C GLY A 144 11.06 29.55 -4.31
N LEU A 145 10.82 28.31 -4.76
CA LEU A 145 11.84 27.35 -5.15
C LEU A 145 11.61 26.90 -6.60
N ASP A 146 12.68 26.86 -7.38
CA ASP A 146 12.71 26.33 -8.75
C ASP A 146 13.74 25.20 -8.81
N ILE A 147 13.27 23.95 -8.83
CA ILE A 147 14.09 22.74 -8.70
C ILE A 147 14.21 22.03 -10.05
N ASN A 148 15.44 21.82 -10.51
CA ASN A 148 15.75 21.01 -11.68
C ASN A 148 16.42 19.69 -11.28
N ALA A 149 15.68 18.59 -11.29
CA ALA A 149 16.23 17.25 -11.12
C ALA A 149 16.78 16.70 -12.46
N ALA A 150 18.05 17.04 -12.71
CA ALA A 150 18.69 16.86 -14.01
C ALA A 150 19.20 15.44 -14.27
N SER A 151 19.69 14.72 -13.25
CA SER A 151 20.15 13.33 -13.39
C SER A 151 20.25 12.59 -12.05
N GLY A 152 20.39 11.26 -12.10
CA GLY A 152 20.55 10.41 -10.91
C GLY A 152 19.24 10.17 -10.16
N VAL A 153 19.36 9.65 -8.93
CA VAL A 153 18.26 9.66 -7.96
C VAL A 153 18.53 10.81 -7.00
N ASN A 154 17.52 11.64 -6.76
CA ASN A 154 17.62 12.79 -5.87
C ASN A 154 16.65 12.64 -4.71
N HIS A 155 17.11 12.89 -3.50
CA HIS A 155 16.31 12.84 -2.29
C HIS A 155 16.72 14.02 -1.41
N LEU A 156 15.79 14.95 -1.16
CA LEU A 156 16.01 16.17 -0.39
C LEU A 156 15.09 16.25 0.82
N SER A 157 15.58 16.91 1.87
CA SER A 157 14.79 17.45 2.98
C SER A 157 15.19 18.91 3.19
N PHE A 158 14.22 19.77 3.51
CA PHE A 158 14.43 21.22 3.60
C PHE A 158 14.46 21.66 5.07
N PHE A 159 15.63 21.66 5.71
CA PHE A 159 15.74 21.99 7.14
C PHE A 159 15.68 23.51 7.46
N GLY A 160 15.18 24.35 6.55
CA GLY A 160 15.31 25.80 6.67
C GLY A 160 15.39 26.51 5.32
N VAL A 161 14.26 26.98 4.80
CA VAL A 161 14.26 28.05 3.78
C VAL A 161 13.52 29.24 4.36
N SER A 162 14.25 30.30 4.68
CA SER A 162 13.70 31.42 5.46
C SER A 162 14.19 32.79 4.99
N GLY A 163 13.29 33.76 5.05
CA GLY A 163 13.58 35.18 4.95
C GLY A 163 13.92 35.85 6.29
N ALA A 164 14.11 37.16 6.25
CA ALA A 164 14.54 37.91 7.42
C ALA A 164 13.43 38.07 8.50
N GLY A 165 13.57 37.31 9.58
CA GLY A 165 12.78 37.49 10.81
C GLY A 165 11.58 36.57 10.98
N ALA A 166 11.40 35.59 10.10
CA ALA A 166 10.42 34.51 10.25
C ALA A 166 10.90 33.45 11.26
N SER A 167 9.93 32.73 11.86
CA SER A 167 10.19 31.38 12.37
C SER A 167 10.58 30.51 11.18
N GLU A 168 11.55 29.62 11.38
CA GLU A 168 12.03 28.67 10.37
C GLU A 168 10.81 27.99 9.69
N ASP A 169 10.79 27.96 8.34
CA ASP A 169 9.94 27.12 7.46
C ASP A 169 8.55 27.62 6.98
N ASP A 170 8.16 28.86 7.30
CA ASP A 170 6.82 29.39 6.95
C ASP A 170 6.74 30.29 5.69
N ASP A 171 7.80 30.46 4.90
CA ASP A 171 7.84 31.52 3.86
C ASP A 171 7.65 31.02 2.41
N ILE A 172 7.75 29.71 2.13
CA ILE A 172 7.68 29.19 0.75
C ILE A 172 6.24 29.17 0.25
N GLU A 173 5.94 30.04 -0.72
CA GLU A 173 4.64 30.19 -1.39
C GLU A 173 4.57 29.38 -2.70
N THR A 174 5.70 29.22 -3.41
CA THR A 174 5.73 28.63 -4.75
C THR A 174 6.82 27.58 -4.92
N LEU A 175 6.47 26.43 -5.49
CA LEU A 175 7.39 25.35 -5.82
C LEU A 175 7.25 24.98 -7.30
N ALA A 176 8.29 25.22 -8.09
CA ALA A 176 8.37 24.76 -9.48
C ALA A 176 9.38 23.60 -9.59
N ILE A 177 9.01 22.55 -10.33
CA ILE A 177 9.84 21.36 -10.52
C ILE A 177 9.97 21.04 -12.00
N GLU A 178 11.20 20.89 -12.48
CA GLU A 178 11.54 20.49 -13.84
C GLU A 178 12.58 19.36 -13.88
N GLY A 179 12.70 18.70 -15.03
CA GLY A 179 13.68 17.63 -15.24
C GLY A 179 13.06 16.27 -15.52
N SER A 180 13.86 15.22 -15.33
CA SER A 180 13.49 13.84 -15.72
C SER A 180 14.08 12.75 -14.82
N ALA A 181 14.82 13.16 -13.80
CA ALA A 181 15.52 12.25 -12.90
C ALA A 181 14.70 12.12 -11.62
N GLY A 182 14.51 10.89 -11.11
CA GLY A 182 13.67 10.64 -9.94
C GLY A 182 14.02 11.55 -8.76
N LEU A 183 12.98 12.09 -8.13
CA LEU A 183 13.06 13.13 -7.10
C LEU A 183 12.15 12.77 -5.94
N MET A 184 12.72 12.75 -4.73
CA MET A 184 11.99 12.63 -3.47
C MET A 184 12.20 13.91 -2.66
N ILE A 185 11.12 14.52 -2.19
CA ILE A 185 11.15 15.68 -1.30
C ILE A 185 10.27 15.36 -0.09
N ASN A 186 10.89 15.29 1.08
CA ASN A 186 10.18 15.19 2.35
C ASN A 186 9.72 16.58 2.78
N GLY A 187 8.46 16.73 3.20
CA GLY A 187 7.82 18.03 3.33
C GLY A 187 7.06 18.25 4.62
N ASN A 188 7.62 17.74 5.73
CA ASN A 188 7.32 18.30 7.04
C ASN A 188 7.76 19.79 7.16
N ASP A 189 8.47 20.33 6.17
CA ASP A 189 9.06 21.67 6.18
C ASP A 189 8.41 22.66 5.18
N PHE A 190 7.40 22.23 4.41
CA PHE A 190 6.56 23.19 3.67
C PHE A 190 5.48 23.69 4.62
N GLY A 191 5.77 24.80 5.31
CA GLY A 191 4.82 25.42 6.23
C GLY A 191 3.55 25.93 5.56
N ASN A 192 2.82 26.79 6.26
CA ASN A 192 1.44 27.12 5.87
C ASN A 192 1.32 28.04 4.66
N ALA A 193 2.43 28.63 4.20
CA ALA A 193 2.47 29.56 3.09
C ALA A 193 2.35 28.94 1.71
N LEU A 194 2.56 27.62 1.53
CA LEU A 194 2.58 27.03 0.18
C LEU A 194 1.26 27.27 -0.57
N GLU A 195 1.29 28.00 -1.68
CA GLU A 195 0.13 28.35 -2.51
C GLU A 195 0.14 27.63 -3.86
N SER A 196 1.31 27.20 -4.36
CA SER A 196 1.38 26.47 -5.63
C SER A 196 2.54 25.50 -5.75
N VAL A 197 2.26 24.37 -6.39
CA VAL A 197 3.23 23.39 -6.89
C VAL A 197 3.00 23.20 -8.38
N ASP A 198 4.00 23.55 -9.20
CA ASP A 198 3.98 23.37 -10.67
C ASP A 198 5.13 22.44 -11.09
N ALA A 199 4.80 21.17 -11.33
CA ALA A 199 5.70 20.18 -11.91
C ALA A 199 5.34 19.84 -13.36
N THR A 200 4.61 20.70 -14.08
CA THR A 200 4.20 20.43 -15.48
C THR A 200 5.36 20.27 -16.45
N GLY A 201 6.56 20.76 -16.08
CA GLY A 201 7.82 20.56 -16.82
C GLY A 201 8.60 19.31 -16.42
N TYR A 202 8.09 18.52 -15.47
CA TYR A 202 8.75 17.35 -14.92
C TYR A 202 8.25 16.06 -15.58
N SER A 203 9.18 15.14 -15.84
CA SER A 203 8.91 13.90 -16.59
C SER A 203 9.54 12.64 -15.97
N GLY A 204 10.18 12.79 -14.80
CA GLY A 204 10.60 11.67 -13.97
C GLY A 204 9.55 11.38 -12.91
N ASP A 205 9.77 10.36 -12.10
CA ASP A 205 8.88 10.03 -10.98
C ASP A 205 9.16 10.96 -9.79
N LEU A 206 8.11 11.63 -9.29
CA LEU A 206 8.16 12.54 -8.14
C LEU A 206 7.53 11.89 -6.92
N GLU A 207 8.25 11.86 -5.79
CA GLU A 207 7.67 11.66 -4.47
C GLU A 207 7.72 13.00 -3.73
N LEU A 208 6.56 13.61 -3.51
CA LEU A 208 6.42 14.90 -2.86
C LEU A 208 5.52 14.75 -1.64
N ASP A 209 6.06 15.07 -0.48
CA ASP A 209 5.27 15.22 0.73
C ASP A 209 5.01 16.72 0.97
N ILE A 210 3.76 17.09 1.24
CA ILE A 210 3.35 18.43 1.69
C ILE A 210 2.36 18.34 2.85
N SER A 211 2.30 17.20 3.55
CA SER A 211 1.39 17.01 4.70
C SER A 211 1.73 17.92 5.88
N GLY A 212 2.95 18.47 5.93
CA GLY A 212 3.37 19.47 6.90
C GLY A 212 2.65 20.82 6.81
N LYS A 213 1.93 21.09 5.72
CA LYS A 213 1.01 22.23 5.63
C LYS A 213 -0.10 21.98 6.66
N ASP A 214 -0.01 22.59 7.84
CA ASP A 214 -1.04 22.49 8.87
C ASP A 214 -2.04 23.66 8.71
N GLY A 215 -3.34 23.43 8.86
CA GLY A 215 -4.30 24.56 8.93
C GLY A 215 -4.10 25.46 10.17
N GLY A 216 -2.99 25.32 10.91
CA GLY A 216 -2.91 25.66 12.31
C GLY A 216 -4.01 25.01 13.16
N SER A 217 -4.06 25.32 14.45
CA SER A 217 -5.06 24.77 15.38
C SER A 217 -6.51 25.28 15.17
N GLY A 218 -6.86 25.75 13.97
CA GLY A 218 -8.06 26.52 13.66
C GLY A 218 -9.17 25.82 12.85
N GLY A 219 -8.92 24.63 12.30
CA GLY A 219 -9.85 23.93 11.39
C GLY A 219 -9.58 24.22 9.90
N ALA A 220 -10.30 23.54 9.00
CA ALA A 220 -10.06 23.57 7.55
C ALA A 220 -10.15 24.97 6.89
N ASP A 221 -10.75 25.96 7.57
CA ASP A 221 -10.87 27.35 7.12
C ASP A 221 -9.53 28.12 7.00
N ASN A 222 -8.41 27.51 7.39
CA ASN A 222 -7.09 28.16 7.45
C ASN A 222 -6.10 27.67 6.38
N TYR A 223 -6.45 26.66 5.58
CA TYR A 223 -5.66 26.36 4.39
C TYR A 223 -5.92 27.49 3.39
N GLY A 224 -4.91 28.33 3.15
CA GLY A 224 -4.95 29.29 2.04
C GLY A 224 -5.19 28.60 0.68
N PRO A 225 -5.32 29.35 -0.41
CA PRO A 225 -5.40 28.77 -1.75
C PRO A 225 -4.20 27.84 -1.99
N LEU A 226 -4.42 26.71 -2.65
CA LEU A 226 -3.36 25.79 -3.07
C LEU A 226 -3.67 25.21 -4.45
N ASP A 227 -2.77 25.37 -5.41
CA ASP A 227 -2.86 24.71 -6.72
C ASP A 227 -1.67 23.77 -6.91
N VAL A 228 -1.92 22.46 -6.97
CA VAL A 228 -0.91 21.43 -7.20
C VAL A 228 -1.15 20.80 -8.57
N ILE A 229 -0.13 20.84 -9.42
CA ILE A 229 -0.12 20.15 -10.71
C ILE A 229 1.19 19.38 -10.83
N LEU A 230 1.09 18.05 -10.87
CA LEU A 230 2.24 17.15 -11.01
C LEU A 230 2.63 16.92 -12.48
N GLY A 231 3.65 16.08 -12.70
CA GLY A 231 4.33 15.93 -13.99
C GLY A 231 3.75 14.83 -14.87
N ASP A 232 4.59 14.33 -15.78
CA ASP A 232 4.27 13.21 -16.66
C ASP A 232 4.69 11.83 -16.10
N GLY A 233 5.36 11.80 -14.93
CA GLY A 233 5.91 10.60 -14.29
C GLY A 233 4.88 9.82 -13.49
N ASP A 234 5.30 8.69 -12.92
CA ASP A 234 4.47 7.97 -11.95
C ASP A 234 4.68 8.62 -10.56
N ASP A 235 3.85 9.60 -10.23
CA ASP A 235 4.08 10.50 -9.09
C ASP A 235 3.33 10.04 -7.83
N THR A 236 3.90 10.34 -6.67
CA THR A 236 3.29 10.15 -5.34
C THR A 236 3.24 11.50 -4.62
N LEU A 237 2.03 11.90 -4.22
CA LEU A 237 1.81 13.13 -3.46
C LEU A 237 1.20 12.79 -2.09
N THR A 238 1.89 13.19 -1.02
CA THR A 238 1.38 13.08 0.36
C THR A 238 0.80 14.42 0.80
N VAL A 239 -0.45 14.40 1.27
CA VAL A 239 -1.20 15.58 1.73
C VAL A 239 -1.83 15.33 3.10
N ALA A 240 -2.07 16.40 3.86
CA ALA A 240 -2.87 16.34 5.06
C ALA A 240 -4.35 16.04 4.75
N ALA A 241 -5.03 15.30 5.63
CA ALA A 241 -6.43 14.91 5.44
C ALA A 241 -7.40 16.09 5.27
N GLU A 242 -7.14 17.24 5.89
CA GLU A 242 -7.99 18.42 5.75
C GLU A 242 -7.95 19.02 4.33
N MET A 243 -6.91 18.74 3.55
CA MET A 243 -6.78 19.22 2.16
C MET A 243 -7.74 18.51 1.19
N VAL A 244 -8.29 17.36 1.62
CA VAL A 244 -9.24 16.52 0.88
C VAL A 244 -10.57 16.36 1.63
N GLY A 245 -10.95 17.37 2.43
CA GLY A 245 -12.32 17.52 2.95
C GLY A 245 -12.56 17.15 4.42
N LEU A 246 -11.56 16.60 5.14
CA LEU A 246 -11.74 16.27 6.55
C LEU A 246 -11.79 17.54 7.41
N GLU A 247 -12.94 17.89 8.02
CA GLU A 247 -12.99 18.92 9.06
C GLU A 247 -12.95 18.28 10.46
N SER A 248 -12.09 18.78 11.34
CA SER A 248 -12.12 18.46 12.77
C SER A 248 -13.33 19.12 13.47
N GLY A 249 -14.57 18.69 13.19
CA GLY A 249 -15.76 19.18 13.89
C GLY A 249 -17.08 19.02 13.13
N ALA A 250 -18.18 18.79 13.86
CA ALA A 250 -19.53 18.54 13.34
C ALA A 250 -20.23 19.75 12.66
N GLY A 251 -19.53 20.48 11.80
CA GLY A 251 -20.04 21.55 10.95
C GLY A 251 -20.06 21.11 9.49
N THR A 252 -21.09 21.50 8.75
CA THR A 252 -21.19 21.21 7.31
C THR A 252 -20.06 21.90 6.54
N THR A 253 -19.20 21.12 5.89
CA THR A 253 -18.09 21.59 5.06
C THR A 253 -18.61 22.23 3.76
N THR A 254 -18.04 23.38 3.42
CA THR A 254 -17.78 23.71 2.03
C THR A 254 -16.33 23.31 1.81
N LEU A 255 -16.06 22.46 0.82
CA LEU A 255 -14.70 22.25 0.29
C LEU A 255 -13.97 23.60 0.24
N PRO A 256 -12.67 23.66 0.58
CA PRO A 256 -11.84 24.79 0.20
C PRO A 256 -11.96 24.92 -1.32
N THR A 257 -12.76 25.87 -1.82
CA THR A 257 -12.94 26.10 -3.26
C THR A 257 -11.67 26.58 -3.95
N ASP A 258 -10.65 26.82 -3.14
CA ASP A 258 -9.40 27.43 -3.49
C ASP A 258 -8.26 26.39 -3.47
N ILE A 259 -8.55 25.10 -3.25
CA ILE A 259 -7.60 23.99 -3.39
C ILE A 259 -7.91 23.20 -4.68
N SER A 260 -6.88 22.92 -5.47
CA SER A 260 -6.91 22.10 -6.68
C SER A 260 -5.70 21.16 -6.68
N ILE A 261 -5.92 19.86 -6.88
CA ILE A 261 -4.86 18.85 -6.90
C ILE A 261 -4.99 18.01 -8.17
N ASP A 262 -3.98 18.07 -9.03
CA ASP A 262 -3.90 17.37 -10.29
C ASP A 262 -2.61 16.53 -10.34
N GLY A 263 -2.78 15.21 -10.46
CA GLY A 263 -1.66 14.27 -10.58
C GLY A 263 -0.93 14.32 -11.93
N GLY A 264 -1.41 15.07 -12.92
CA GLY A 264 -0.76 15.16 -14.23
C GLY A 264 -1.00 13.93 -15.11
N LEU A 265 0.00 13.49 -15.85
CA LEU A 265 -0.04 12.20 -16.57
C LEU A 265 0.63 11.12 -15.71
N GLY A 266 0.69 9.87 -16.20
CA GLY A 266 1.29 8.76 -15.47
C GLY A 266 0.32 7.99 -14.58
N ALA A 267 0.86 7.07 -13.78
CA ALA A 267 0.14 6.31 -12.77
C ALA A 267 0.43 6.91 -11.39
N ASN A 268 -0.46 7.80 -10.94
CA ASN A 268 -0.22 8.63 -9.76
C ASN A 268 -0.92 8.10 -8.51
N THR A 269 -0.25 8.28 -7.36
CA THR A 269 -0.74 7.92 -6.03
C THR A 269 -0.97 9.16 -5.19
N LEU A 270 -2.19 9.34 -4.70
CA LEU A 270 -2.49 10.32 -3.66
C LEU A 270 -2.42 9.61 -2.31
N VAL A 271 -1.54 10.09 -1.44
CA VAL A 271 -1.37 9.61 -0.08
C VAL A 271 -2.00 10.63 0.87
N VAL A 272 -2.95 10.17 1.68
CA VAL A 272 -3.55 10.97 2.75
C VAL A 272 -2.87 10.61 4.07
N ASP A 273 -2.20 11.60 4.64
CA ASP A 273 -1.64 11.55 5.97
C ASP A 273 -2.61 12.22 6.96
N ASP A 274 -3.07 11.45 7.94
CA ASP A 274 -3.89 11.93 9.04
C ASP A 274 -3.18 11.62 10.36
N ASP A 275 -2.48 12.60 10.91
CA ASP A 275 -1.77 12.50 12.19
C ASP A 275 -2.67 12.04 13.36
N SER A 276 -4.00 12.11 13.17
CA SER A 276 -4.99 11.62 14.12
C SER A 276 -5.64 10.31 13.64
N PHE A 277 -5.88 9.40 14.57
CA PHE A 277 -6.74 8.26 14.28
C PHE A 277 -8.15 8.81 13.97
N ILE A 278 -8.68 8.54 12.77
CA ILE A 278 -9.98 9.01 12.26
C ILE A 278 -11.09 8.63 13.27
N TYR A 279 -11.34 9.49 14.25
CA TYR A 279 -12.36 9.29 15.29
C TYR A 279 -13.35 10.45 15.37
N SER A 280 -13.03 11.63 14.81
CA SER A 280 -13.85 12.85 14.95
C SER A 280 -14.48 13.41 13.69
N GLY A 281 -13.90 13.18 12.51
CA GLY A 281 -14.53 13.33 11.20
C GLY A 281 -14.75 11.93 10.62
N GLY A 282 -15.90 11.68 10.01
CA GLY A 282 -16.16 10.38 9.39
C GLY A 282 -15.42 10.25 8.06
N LEU A 283 -15.23 9.03 7.57
CA LEU A 283 -14.83 8.76 6.19
C LEU A 283 -15.74 9.45 5.16
N SER A 284 -17.00 9.69 5.53
CA SER A 284 -17.96 10.44 4.71
C SER A 284 -17.61 11.92 4.53
N ASP A 285 -16.68 12.45 5.32
CA ASP A 285 -16.26 13.83 5.24
C ASP A 285 -15.15 14.05 4.19
N TYR A 286 -14.50 12.97 3.72
CA TYR A 286 -13.58 13.06 2.59
C TYR A 286 -14.33 13.42 1.30
N ASP A 287 -13.87 14.46 0.62
CA ASP A 287 -14.41 14.93 -0.65
C ASP A 287 -13.25 15.20 -1.62
N PHE A 288 -13.21 14.39 -2.67
CA PHE A 288 -12.16 14.39 -3.68
C PHE A 288 -12.56 15.17 -4.94
N ALA A 289 -13.59 16.03 -4.90
CA ALA A 289 -14.04 16.76 -6.09
C ALA A 289 -13.00 17.75 -6.66
N ASN A 290 -12.00 18.13 -5.85
CA ASN A 290 -10.85 18.94 -6.26
C ASN A 290 -9.61 18.12 -6.64
N VAL A 291 -9.70 16.79 -6.60
CA VAL A 291 -8.62 15.86 -6.93
C VAL A 291 -8.86 15.25 -8.30
N SER A 292 -7.83 15.25 -9.14
CA SER A 292 -7.89 14.66 -10.48
C SER A 292 -6.59 13.98 -10.89
N ASN A 293 -6.68 13.06 -11.86
CA ASN A 293 -5.55 12.34 -12.44
C ASN A 293 -4.69 11.51 -11.47
N PHE A 294 -5.30 11.01 -10.39
CA PHE A 294 -4.73 9.96 -9.54
C PHE A 294 -5.44 8.62 -9.78
N GLN A 295 -4.67 7.54 -9.82
CA GLN A 295 -5.18 6.17 -9.99
C GLN A 295 -5.23 5.42 -8.67
N GLU A 296 -4.34 5.73 -7.73
CA GLU A 296 -4.31 5.12 -6.40
C GLU A 296 -4.60 6.16 -5.32
N LEU A 297 -5.47 5.78 -4.37
CA LEU A 297 -5.63 6.47 -3.09
C LEU A 297 -4.98 5.63 -2.00
N SER A 298 -4.16 6.22 -1.15
CA SER A 298 -3.50 5.53 -0.04
C SER A 298 -3.75 6.28 1.28
N PHE A 299 -4.08 5.56 2.35
CA PHE A 299 -4.11 6.11 3.70
C PHE A 299 -2.93 5.56 4.50
N LEU A 300 -2.06 6.44 5.03
CA LEU A 300 -0.92 6.04 5.87
C LEU A 300 -1.37 5.50 7.22
N ASN A 301 -2.39 6.14 7.80
CA ASN A 301 -2.82 5.90 9.16
C ASN A 301 -4.03 4.96 9.26
N ASN A 302 -4.40 4.63 10.49
CA ASN A 302 -5.44 3.67 10.79
C ASN A 302 -6.82 4.18 10.32
N LEU A 303 -7.49 3.40 9.48
CA LEU A 303 -8.85 3.68 9.04
C LEU A 303 -9.84 3.10 10.05
N GLY A 304 -10.82 3.89 10.50
CA GLY A 304 -11.88 3.41 11.37
C GLY A 304 -13.15 4.25 11.24
N PRO A 305 -14.33 3.63 11.22
CA PRO A 305 -15.59 4.36 11.27
C PRO A 305 -15.74 4.88 12.70
N GLY A 306 -15.61 6.20 12.89
CA GLY A 306 -15.39 6.84 14.19
C GLY A 306 -16.36 6.39 15.30
N SER A 307 -17.50 7.09 15.46
CA SER A 307 -18.49 6.79 16.51
C SER A 307 -19.79 6.15 15.98
N GLY A 308 -19.79 5.67 14.74
CA GLY A 308 -20.93 5.04 14.06
C GLY A 308 -20.48 4.44 12.72
N SER A 309 -21.41 3.87 11.95
CA SER A 309 -21.13 3.43 10.57
C SER A 309 -20.74 4.60 9.67
N ASP A 310 -19.91 4.31 8.67
CA ASP A 310 -19.28 5.34 7.85
C ASP A 310 -19.11 4.89 6.39
N THR A 311 -18.98 5.85 5.48
CA THR A 311 -18.90 5.60 4.05
C THR A 311 -17.74 6.34 3.42
N LEU A 312 -16.83 5.63 2.76
CA LEU A 312 -15.88 6.20 1.83
C LEU A 312 -16.47 6.11 0.41
N ASP A 313 -16.88 7.24 -0.15
CA ASP A 313 -17.45 7.31 -1.50
C ASP A 313 -16.41 7.76 -2.53
N LEU A 314 -15.98 6.82 -3.37
CA LEU A 314 -15.03 7.03 -4.47
C LEU A 314 -15.72 6.94 -5.85
N SER A 315 -17.06 6.89 -5.89
CA SER A 315 -17.81 6.59 -7.12
C SER A 315 -17.70 7.66 -8.21
N GLU A 316 -17.50 8.93 -7.82
CA GLU A 316 -17.33 10.07 -8.72
C GLU A 316 -15.85 10.49 -8.89
N THR A 317 -14.89 9.62 -8.53
CA THR A 317 -13.45 9.89 -8.58
C THR A 317 -12.75 9.20 -9.75
N GLY A 318 -11.48 9.58 -9.99
CA GLY A 318 -10.60 8.91 -10.95
C GLY A 318 -9.87 7.68 -10.41
N PHE A 319 -10.01 7.36 -9.12
CA PHE A 319 -9.27 6.27 -8.48
C PHE A 319 -9.71 4.90 -9.01
N THR A 320 -8.73 4.03 -9.19
CA THR A 320 -8.88 2.63 -9.59
C THR A 320 -8.47 1.64 -8.50
N SER A 321 -7.67 2.09 -7.52
CA SER A 321 -7.20 1.29 -6.40
C SER A 321 -7.19 2.07 -5.08
N LEU A 322 -7.27 1.34 -3.96
CA LEU A 322 -7.14 1.85 -2.59
C LEU A 322 -6.11 1.04 -1.82
N THR A 323 -5.15 1.71 -1.19
CA THR A 323 -4.19 1.10 -0.26
C THR A 323 -4.45 1.59 1.16
N LEU A 324 -4.68 0.67 2.09
CA LEU A 324 -4.78 0.97 3.52
C LEU A 324 -3.52 0.48 4.21
N GLN A 325 -2.68 1.43 4.63
CA GLN A 325 -1.40 1.12 5.28
C GLN A 325 -1.56 0.98 6.79
N GLY A 326 -2.49 1.67 7.44
CA GLY A 326 -2.75 1.49 8.86
C GLY A 326 -3.62 0.27 9.20
N MET A 327 -3.73 -0.06 10.49
CA MET A 327 -4.77 -0.97 10.98
C MET A 327 -6.15 -0.43 10.60
N THR A 328 -6.96 -1.27 9.97
CA THR A 328 -8.36 -0.94 9.71
C THR A 328 -9.22 -1.58 10.80
N ARG A 329 -9.97 -0.78 11.57
CA ARG A 329 -10.83 -1.28 12.65
C ARG A 329 -12.28 -0.95 12.36
N VAL A 330 -13.14 -1.96 12.24
CA VAL A 330 -14.58 -1.82 12.00
C VAL A 330 -15.33 -2.48 13.17
N GLY A 331 -16.36 -1.82 13.72
CA GLY A 331 -17.16 -2.38 14.81
C GLY A 331 -16.51 -2.41 16.22
N VAL A 332 -15.39 -1.71 16.44
CA VAL A 332 -14.74 -1.64 17.77
C VAL A 332 -14.95 -0.27 18.41
N ASN A 333 -15.80 -0.19 19.43
CA ASN A 333 -15.95 1.04 20.22
C ASN A 333 -14.97 1.05 21.39
N SER A 334 -14.04 2.00 21.39
CA SER A 334 -13.05 2.20 22.47
C SER A 334 -13.68 2.51 23.85
N SER A 335 -14.98 2.82 23.91
CA SER A 335 -15.71 3.18 25.13
C SER A 335 -16.57 2.07 25.76
N GLY A 336 -16.52 0.84 25.23
CA GLY A 336 -17.19 -0.33 25.84
C GLY A 336 -18.72 -0.34 25.72
N GLY A 337 -19.28 0.38 24.75
CA GLY A 337 -20.67 0.24 24.32
C GLY A 337 -20.76 -0.54 23.01
N GLU A 338 -21.68 -1.50 22.92
CA GLU A 338 -21.99 -2.22 21.67
C GLU A 338 -22.60 -1.22 20.67
N THR A 339 -21.85 -0.91 19.60
CA THR A 339 -22.38 -0.23 18.42
C THR A 339 -21.90 -0.99 17.18
N ASP A 340 -22.84 -1.46 16.38
CA ASP A 340 -22.58 -2.03 15.06
C ASP A 340 -22.12 -0.87 14.16
N ASN A 341 -20.80 -0.66 14.07
CA ASN A 341 -20.22 0.31 13.15
C ASN A 341 -19.82 -0.44 11.88
N ASP A 342 -20.48 -0.10 10.77
CA ASP A 342 -20.18 -0.63 9.45
C ASP A 342 -19.24 0.31 8.69
N LEU A 343 -18.43 -0.26 7.81
CA LEU A 343 -17.64 0.48 6.83
C LEU A 343 -18.23 0.21 5.45
N THR A 344 -18.65 1.25 4.74
CA THR A 344 -19.05 1.16 3.33
C THR A 344 -17.98 1.78 2.46
N ILE A 345 -17.53 1.07 1.42
CA ILE A 345 -16.65 1.60 0.37
C ILE A 345 -17.43 1.52 -0.94
N ILE A 346 -17.60 2.67 -1.60
CA ILE A 346 -18.29 2.76 -2.89
C ILE A 346 -17.24 3.10 -3.95
N GLY A 347 -17.01 2.18 -4.88
CA GLY A 347 -16.06 2.38 -5.98
C GLY A 347 -16.73 2.93 -7.25
N SER A 348 -15.90 3.47 -8.14
CA SER A 348 -16.30 3.72 -9.53
C SER A 348 -16.32 2.41 -10.33
N GLU A 349 -16.92 2.42 -11.54
CA GLU A 349 -16.90 1.22 -12.43
C GLU A 349 -15.48 0.79 -12.82
N ALA A 350 -14.50 1.71 -12.77
CA ALA A 350 -13.10 1.44 -13.09
C ALA A 350 -12.31 0.90 -11.88
N PHE A 351 -12.86 1.01 -10.68
CA PHE A 351 -12.23 0.60 -9.44
C PHE A 351 -12.21 -0.92 -9.31
N ASN A 352 -11.04 -1.50 -9.08
CA ASN A 352 -10.87 -2.95 -9.11
C ASN A 352 -9.86 -3.51 -8.10
N GLU A 353 -9.25 -2.71 -7.23
CA GLU A 353 -8.23 -3.18 -6.29
C GLU A 353 -8.30 -2.52 -4.92
N ILE A 354 -8.25 -3.32 -3.85
CA ILE A 354 -8.04 -2.88 -2.47
C ILE A 354 -6.86 -3.64 -1.89
N THR A 355 -5.84 -2.92 -1.43
CA THR A 355 -4.66 -3.49 -0.77
C THR A 355 -4.65 -3.14 0.71
N LEU A 356 -4.53 -4.15 1.55
CA LEU A 356 -4.45 -4.07 3.01
C LEU A 356 -3.04 -4.46 3.43
N LYS A 357 -2.22 -3.48 3.83
CA LYS A 357 -0.85 -3.76 4.29
C LYS A 357 -0.78 -4.17 5.76
N ASN A 358 -1.80 -3.85 6.53
CA ASN A 358 -1.88 -4.10 7.97
C ASN A 358 -3.16 -4.85 8.37
N THR A 359 -3.30 -5.16 9.67
CA THR A 359 -4.43 -5.94 10.19
C THR A 359 -5.77 -5.25 9.91
N LEU A 360 -6.68 -5.97 9.27
CA LEU A 360 -8.10 -5.64 9.21
C LEU A 360 -8.85 -6.35 10.35
N ASN A 361 -9.50 -5.61 11.24
CA ASN A 361 -10.29 -6.18 12.32
C ASN A 361 -11.73 -5.68 12.28
N VAL A 362 -12.66 -6.56 11.93
CA VAL A 362 -14.10 -6.32 11.90
C VAL A 362 -14.75 -7.10 13.04
N GLY A 363 -15.24 -6.38 14.06
CA GLY A 363 -15.84 -6.95 15.27
C GLY A 363 -14.82 -7.24 16.40
N GLU A 364 -15.31 -7.62 17.58
CA GLU A 364 -14.44 -8.01 18.70
C GLU A 364 -14.12 -9.52 18.67
N SER A 365 -12.82 -9.85 18.63
CA SER A 365 -12.31 -11.19 18.92
C SER A 365 -12.48 -11.51 20.43
N GLY A 366 -13.72 -11.71 20.90
CA GLY A 366 -13.95 -11.74 22.37
C GLY A 366 -15.28 -12.24 22.93
N GLY A 367 -16.26 -12.65 22.12
CA GLY A 367 -17.56 -13.15 22.62
C GLY A 367 -18.56 -12.08 23.03
N SER A 368 -18.30 -10.82 22.68
CA SER A 368 -19.20 -9.67 22.71
C SER A 368 -19.83 -9.47 21.33
N SER A 369 -21.09 -9.07 21.29
CA SER A 369 -21.98 -9.01 20.12
C SER A 369 -21.77 -7.80 19.19
N GLY A 370 -20.52 -7.36 18.97
CA GLY A 370 -20.25 -6.32 17.98
C GLY A 370 -20.33 -6.87 16.55
N HIS A 371 -21.32 -6.45 15.76
CA HIS A 371 -21.58 -6.94 14.39
C HIS A 371 -21.19 -5.91 13.32
N GLY A 372 -19.98 -5.37 13.37
CA GLY A 372 -19.49 -4.55 12.25
C GLY A 372 -19.48 -5.35 10.94
N SER A 373 -19.77 -4.70 9.82
CA SER A 373 -19.64 -5.27 8.48
C SER A 373 -18.83 -4.36 7.57
N ILE A 374 -18.26 -4.94 6.51
CA ILE A 374 -17.70 -4.17 5.39
C ILE A 374 -18.64 -4.34 4.21
N THR A 375 -19.15 -3.24 3.69
CA THR A 375 -19.98 -3.20 2.49
C THR A 375 -19.18 -2.61 1.33
N LEU A 376 -19.15 -3.34 0.21
CA LEU A 376 -18.47 -2.97 -1.02
C LEU A 376 -19.52 -2.79 -2.12
N GLU A 377 -19.66 -1.57 -2.63
CA GLU A 377 -20.65 -1.20 -3.67
C GLU A 377 -19.97 -0.66 -4.93
N GLY A 378 -20.59 -0.90 -6.10
CA GLY A 378 -20.10 -0.37 -7.38
C GLY A 378 -19.02 -1.22 -8.08
N PHE A 379 -18.60 -2.34 -7.47
CA PHE A 379 -17.57 -3.21 -8.04
C PHE A 379 -18.19 -4.35 -8.85
N SER A 380 -17.80 -4.51 -10.12
CA SER A 380 -18.12 -5.73 -10.89
C SER A 380 -17.02 -6.79 -10.81
N ALA A 381 -15.77 -6.34 -10.63
CA ALA A 381 -14.61 -7.17 -10.35
C ALA A 381 -13.77 -6.47 -9.29
N LEU A 382 -13.25 -7.22 -8.32
CA LEU A 382 -12.43 -6.67 -7.26
C LEU A 382 -11.36 -7.67 -6.83
N ALA A 383 -10.12 -7.20 -6.78
CA ALA A 383 -9.02 -7.87 -6.12
C ALA A 383 -8.80 -7.26 -4.73
N MET A 384 -8.82 -8.10 -3.70
CA MET A 384 -8.44 -7.73 -2.34
C MET A 384 -7.10 -8.38 -2.00
N THR A 385 -6.07 -7.59 -1.77
CA THR A 385 -4.72 -8.07 -1.46
C THR A 385 -4.40 -7.82 0.01
N PHE A 386 -3.87 -8.82 0.71
CA PHE A 386 -3.44 -8.75 2.10
C PHE A 386 -1.94 -9.03 2.18
N GLU A 387 -1.15 -8.05 2.65
CA GLU A 387 0.32 -8.14 2.73
C GLU A 387 0.86 -8.55 4.12
N GLU A 388 2.14 -8.91 4.17
CA GLU A 388 2.83 -9.70 5.21
C GLU A 388 2.73 -9.16 6.67
N GLU A 389 2.34 -7.91 6.88
CA GLU A 389 2.09 -7.36 8.23
C GLU A 389 0.63 -7.53 8.70
N ALA A 390 -0.28 -7.97 7.82
CA ALA A 390 -1.71 -8.16 8.10
C ALA A 390 -2.05 -9.46 8.86
N SER A 391 -1.09 -10.05 9.59
CA SER A 391 -1.34 -11.25 10.40
C SER A 391 -2.50 -11.05 11.37
N GLY A 392 -3.48 -11.97 11.36
CA GLY A 392 -4.67 -11.90 12.21
C GLY A 392 -5.80 -11.02 11.67
N SER A 393 -5.87 -10.82 10.35
CA SER A 393 -7.00 -10.12 9.73
C SER A 393 -8.28 -10.95 9.88
N TYR A 394 -9.29 -10.38 10.53
CA TYR A 394 -10.54 -11.03 10.89
C TYR A 394 -11.71 -10.16 10.41
N VAL A 395 -12.55 -10.72 9.55
CA VAL A 395 -13.80 -10.13 9.11
C VAL A 395 -14.96 -10.86 9.79
N GLY A 396 -15.28 -10.49 11.02
CA GLY A 396 -16.30 -11.15 11.84
C GLY A 396 -17.64 -10.43 11.99
N GLY A 397 -18.60 -11.13 12.58
CA GLY A 397 -19.84 -10.57 13.15
C GLY A 397 -20.92 -10.14 12.15
N GLY A 398 -20.57 -9.29 11.18
CA GLY A 398 -21.44 -8.83 10.08
C GLY A 398 -20.97 -9.26 8.68
N GLY A 399 -19.72 -9.70 8.55
CA GLY A 399 -19.16 -10.26 7.32
C GLY A 399 -18.80 -9.21 6.25
N LEU A 400 -18.43 -9.72 5.08
CA LEU A 400 -18.21 -8.95 3.86
C LEU A 400 -19.48 -8.95 3.01
N ILE A 401 -19.99 -7.78 2.67
CA ILE A 401 -21.18 -7.60 1.82
C ILE A 401 -20.73 -6.98 0.50
N ALA A 402 -20.97 -7.65 -0.63
CA ALA A 402 -20.52 -7.21 -1.95
C ALA A 402 -21.55 -7.59 -3.02
N ASN A 403 -22.73 -6.95 -2.98
CA ASN A 403 -23.90 -7.39 -3.79
C ASN A 403 -23.70 -7.26 -5.30
N ASP A 404 -22.91 -6.29 -5.74
CA ASP A 404 -22.65 -6.03 -7.16
C ASP A 404 -21.43 -6.81 -7.69
N LEU A 405 -20.62 -7.40 -6.80
CA LEU A 405 -19.41 -8.10 -7.15
C LEU A 405 -19.72 -9.36 -7.94
N VAL A 406 -19.22 -9.45 -9.17
CA VAL A 406 -19.35 -10.64 -10.05
C VAL A 406 -18.10 -11.50 -9.98
N ASN A 407 -16.92 -10.87 -9.97
CA ASN A 407 -15.63 -11.57 -9.93
C ASN A 407 -14.80 -11.10 -8.74
N GLY A 408 -14.66 -11.93 -7.72
CA GLY A 408 -13.82 -11.66 -6.56
C GLY A 408 -12.45 -12.33 -6.68
N THR A 409 -11.39 -11.63 -6.30
CA THR A 409 -10.05 -12.20 -6.10
C THR A 409 -9.56 -11.84 -4.70
N VAL A 410 -9.04 -12.81 -3.96
CA VAL A 410 -8.34 -12.61 -2.68
C VAL A 410 -6.90 -13.04 -2.85
N ASN A 411 -5.96 -12.13 -2.62
CA ASN A 411 -4.52 -12.41 -2.66
C ASN A 411 -3.94 -12.33 -1.26
N LEU A 412 -3.25 -13.38 -0.83
CA LEU A 412 -2.45 -13.40 0.39
C LEU A 412 -0.98 -13.35 -0.01
N VAL A 413 -0.25 -12.37 0.51
CA VAL A 413 1.19 -12.22 0.30
C VAL A 413 1.92 -12.57 1.60
N GLY A 414 3.00 -13.34 1.50
CA GLY A 414 3.77 -13.79 2.66
C GLY A 414 2.98 -14.73 3.58
N ASP A 415 3.23 -14.64 4.89
CA ASP A 415 2.64 -15.51 5.92
C ASP A 415 1.33 -14.92 6.49
N THR A 416 0.42 -14.54 5.61
CA THR A 416 -0.82 -13.82 5.98
C THR A 416 -1.99 -14.77 6.25
N SER A 417 -2.78 -14.50 7.30
CA SER A 417 -4.00 -15.26 7.60
C SER A 417 -5.22 -14.35 7.57
N VAL A 418 -6.26 -14.76 6.83
CA VAL A 418 -7.53 -14.07 6.66
C VAL A 418 -8.68 -14.98 7.06
N GLU A 419 -9.55 -14.49 7.93
CA GLU A 419 -10.82 -15.14 8.27
C GLU A 419 -12.00 -14.28 7.82
N VAL A 420 -12.90 -14.84 7.02
CA VAL A 420 -14.13 -14.21 6.54
C VAL A 420 -15.31 -15.00 7.11
N ALA A 421 -15.96 -14.46 8.12
CA ALA A 421 -17.07 -15.14 8.78
C ALA A 421 -18.29 -15.32 7.86
N ALA A 422 -18.54 -14.38 6.94
CA ALA A 422 -19.65 -14.39 5.99
C ALA A 422 -19.31 -13.61 4.70
N LEU A 423 -19.78 -14.08 3.54
CA LEU A 423 -19.55 -13.47 2.22
C LEU A 423 -20.87 -13.24 1.47
N ASN A 424 -21.57 -12.18 1.84
CA ASN A 424 -22.89 -11.87 1.29
C ASN A 424 -22.77 -11.15 -0.05
N SER A 425 -22.87 -11.89 -1.15
CA SER A 425 -23.01 -11.34 -2.49
C SER A 425 -24.20 -11.95 -3.21
N THR A 426 -24.99 -11.17 -3.94
CA THR A 426 -26.07 -11.69 -4.79
C THR A 426 -25.63 -11.99 -6.22
N SER A 427 -24.49 -11.45 -6.64
CA SER A 427 -24.05 -11.46 -8.05
C SER A 427 -22.72 -12.17 -8.29
N LEU A 428 -22.04 -12.66 -7.23
CA LEU A 428 -20.74 -13.30 -7.35
C LEU A 428 -20.85 -14.59 -8.15
N GLU A 429 -20.21 -14.62 -9.32
CA GLU A 429 -20.13 -15.77 -10.23
C GLU A 429 -18.79 -16.50 -10.08
N THR A 430 -17.70 -15.75 -9.88
CA THR A 430 -16.35 -16.33 -9.73
C THR A 430 -15.63 -15.80 -8.50
N LEU A 431 -14.96 -16.71 -7.78
CA LEU A 431 -14.07 -16.38 -6.66
C LEU A 431 -12.70 -17.03 -6.89
N THR A 432 -11.65 -16.22 -6.92
CA THR A 432 -10.26 -16.68 -6.96
C THR A 432 -9.59 -16.44 -5.62
N LEU A 433 -8.99 -17.48 -5.03
CA LEU A 433 -8.22 -17.41 -3.79
C LEU A 433 -6.75 -17.73 -4.11
N ASN A 434 -5.88 -16.74 -4.01
CA ASN A 434 -4.44 -16.88 -4.20
C ASN A 434 -3.77 -16.82 -2.82
N LEU A 435 -3.38 -17.96 -2.27
CA LEU A 435 -2.88 -18.08 -0.90
C LEU A 435 -1.37 -17.79 -0.77
N GLY A 436 -0.72 -17.38 -1.86
CA GLY A 436 0.71 -17.06 -1.90
C GLY A 436 1.63 -18.28 -1.92
N GLU A 437 2.94 -18.06 -1.95
CA GLU A 437 3.96 -19.12 -1.87
C GLU A 437 4.35 -19.48 -0.42
N GLY A 438 4.03 -18.62 0.54
CA GLY A 438 4.34 -18.78 1.97
C GLY A 438 3.28 -19.56 2.75
N SER A 439 3.18 -19.34 4.07
CA SER A 439 2.21 -20.02 4.93
C SER A 439 0.84 -19.31 4.97
N GLY A 440 0.36 -18.86 3.81
CA GLY A 440 -0.90 -18.12 3.70
C GLY A 440 -2.11 -18.96 4.12
N SER A 441 -3.01 -18.39 4.91
CA SER A 441 -4.18 -19.08 5.47
C SER A 441 -5.46 -18.33 5.15
N PHE A 442 -6.43 -19.01 4.53
CA PHE A 442 -7.77 -18.48 4.33
C PHE A 442 -8.81 -19.35 5.02
N THR A 443 -9.62 -18.74 5.87
CA THR A 443 -10.82 -19.34 6.47
C THR A 443 -12.03 -18.56 5.98
N GLY A 444 -12.74 -19.09 4.98
CA GLY A 444 -13.97 -18.53 4.46
C GLY A 444 -15.19 -18.88 5.31
N PRO A 445 -16.40 -18.53 4.85
CA PRO A 445 -17.64 -18.76 5.59
C PRO A 445 -17.74 -20.22 6.04
N LEU A 446 -17.90 -20.46 7.34
CA LEU A 446 -17.86 -21.82 7.92
C LEU A 446 -19.23 -22.45 8.14
N SER A 447 -20.32 -21.70 7.94
CA SER A 447 -21.66 -22.21 8.14
C SER A 447 -22.52 -22.05 6.90
N ALA A 448 -23.45 -22.98 6.72
CA ALA A 448 -24.50 -22.94 5.70
C ALA A 448 -25.26 -21.61 5.67
N ASP A 449 -25.43 -20.97 6.84
CA ASP A 449 -26.16 -19.71 7.02
C ASP A 449 -25.27 -18.46 6.80
N ALA A 450 -23.97 -18.63 6.64
CA ALA A 450 -23.01 -17.52 6.57
C ALA A 450 -22.95 -16.82 5.20
N GLY A 451 -23.91 -17.09 4.31
CA GLY A 451 -24.08 -16.38 3.05
C GLY A 451 -22.90 -16.59 2.11
N VAL A 452 -23.08 -17.46 1.12
CA VAL A 452 -22.29 -17.46 -0.11
C VAL A 452 -23.29 -17.21 -1.24
N SER A 453 -22.87 -16.51 -2.30
CA SER A 453 -23.77 -16.14 -3.39
C SER A 453 -24.41 -17.36 -4.05
N ALA A 454 -25.74 -17.40 -4.15
CA ALA A 454 -26.45 -18.42 -4.93
C ALA A 454 -26.09 -18.39 -6.44
N SER A 455 -25.43 -17.31 -6.89
CA SER A 455 -24.90 -17.14 -8.24
C SER A 455 -23.49 -17.70 -8.42
N LEU A 456 -22.82 -18.17 -7.36
CA LEU A 456 -21.43 -18.61 -7.43
C LEU A 456 -21.31 -19.86 -8.30
N GLU A 457 -20.56 -19.76 -9.40
CA GLU A 457 -20.37 -20.85 -10.36
C GLU A 457 -19.01 -21.53 -10.18
N THR A 458 -17.97 -20.74 -9.92
CA THR A 458 -16.57 -21.19 -9.92
C THR A 458 -15.81 -20.65 -8.72
N VAL A 459 -15.11 -21.56 -8.01
CA VAL A 459 -14.07 -21.21 -7.04
C VAL A 459 -12.74 -21.76 -7.55
N THR A 460 -11.74 -20.90 -7.69
CA THR A 460 -10.37 -21.26 -8.08
C THR A 460 -9.43 -20.97 -6.91
N VAL A 461 -8.57 -21.92 -6.57
CA VAL A 461 -7.62 -21.79 -5.47
C VAL A 461 -6.22 -22.09 -5.97
N THR A 462 -5.29 -21.20 -5.66
CA THR A 462 -3.85 -21.40 -5.86
C THR A 462 -3.10 -21.16 -4.57
N GLY A 463 -2.01 -21.89 -4.33
CA GLY A 463 -1.26 -21.78 -3.09
C GLY A 463 0.02 -22.60 -3.08
N GLY A 464 0.99 -22.16 -2.28
CA GLY A 464 2.24 -22.85 -2.01
C GLY A 464 2.09 -24.00 -1.01
N GLU A 465 3.23 -24.62 -0.72
CA GLU A 465 3.38 -25.82 0.11
C GLU A 465 2.80 -25.70 1.54
N ASP A 466 2.90 -24.50 2.13
CA ASP A 466 2.52 -24.24 3.52
C ASP A 466 1.16 -23.56 3.67
N THR A 467 0.40 -23.45 2.57
CA THR A 467 -0.89 -22.75 2.57
C THR A 467 -2.03 -23.58 3.16
N THR A 468 -2.99 -22.90 3.78
CA THR A 468 -4.15 -23.55 4.39
C THR A 468 -5.46 -22.93 3.91
N LEU A 469 -6.43 -23.77 3.55
CA LEU A 469 -7.76 -23.33 3.15
C LEU A 469 -8.82 -24.01 4.01
N THR A 470 -9.74 -23.25 4.59
CA THR A 470 -11.03 -23.76 5.05
C THR A 470 -12.13 -22.96 4.40
N PHE A 471 -13.02 -23.59 3.64
CA PHE A 471 -14.09 -22.89 2.93
C PHE A 471 -15.39 -23.71 2.98
N GLY A 472 -16.43 -23.14 3.56
CA GLY A 472 -17.77 -23.70 3.52
C GLY A 472 -18.59 -23.04 2.41
N MET A 473 -19.19 -23.86 1.55
CA MET A 473 -20.28 -23.38 0.71
C MET A 473 -21.53 -23.17 1.57
N GLY A 474 -22.27 -22.10 1.29
CA GLY A 474 -23.61 -21.91 1.86
C GLY A 474 -24.56 -23.02 1.39
N VAL A 475 -25.77 -23.08 1.97
CA VAL A 475 -26.84 -23.94 1.41
C VAL A 475 -27.38 -23.38 0.09
N ASP A 476 -28.04 -24.24 -0.69
CA ASP A 476 -28.75 -23.90 -1.94
C ASP A 476 -27.86 -23.27 -3.03
N GLN A 477 -26.76 -23.93 -3.39
CA GLN A 477 -25.81 -23.46 -4.39
C GLN A 477 -26.17 -24.00 -5.79
N ASP A 478 -27.35 -23.60 -6.29
CA ASP A 478 -27.89 -24.08 -7.56
C ASP A 478 -26.97 -23.81 -8.76
N SER A 479 -26.16 -22.75 -8.71
CA SER A 479 -25.28 -22.32 -9.81
C SER A 479 -23.88 -22.94 -9.74
N PHE A 480 -23.48 -23.52 -8.61
CA PHE A 480 -22.11 -23.97 -8.41
C PHE A 480 -21.77 -25.17 -9.29
N SER A 481 -20.64 -25.08 -9.99
CA SER A 481 -20.26 -26.07 -11.00
C SER A 481 -18.78 -26.47 -10.94
N THR A 482 -17.90 -25.61 -10.44
CA THR A 482 -16.45 -25.85 -10.48
C THR A 482 -15.75 -25.43 -9.20
N LEU A 483 -15.02 -26.37 -8.61
CA LEU A 483 -13.95 -26.11 -7.64
C LEU A 483 -12.61 -26.48 -8.29
N ASP A 484 -11.76 -25.51 -8.55
CA ASP A 484 -10.43 -25.73 -9.14
C ASP A 484 -9.35 -25.55 -8.08
N LEU A 485 -8.78 -26.66 -7.60
CA LEU A 485 -7.63 -26.73 -6.69
C LEU A 485 -6.35 -27.12 -7.45
N SER A 486 -6.34 -27.05 -8.79
CA SER A 486 -5.22 -27.55 -9.59
C SER A 486 -3.94 -26.74 -9.42
N GLY A 487 -4.05 -25.50 -8.93
CA GLY A 487 -2.93 -24.61 -8.61
C GLY A 487 -2.43 -24.69 -7.16
N MET A 488 -2.96 -25.60 -6.35
CA MET A 488 -2.44 -25.87 -5.00
C MET A 488 -1.21 -26.77 -5.10
N ASN A 489 -0.10 -26.36 -4.46
CA ASN A 489 1.11 -27.16 -4.36
C ASN A 489 1.15 -27.92 -3.04
N GLY A 490 1.42 -29.21 -3.15
CA GLY A 490 1.68 -30.09 -2.03
C GLY A 490 2.93 -29.76 -1.23
N GLY A 491 2.80 -29.50 0.06
CA GLY A 491 3.95 -29.21 0.92
C GLY A 491 4.66 -30.40 1.54
N ASP A 492 5.99 -30.32 1.57
CA ASP A 492 6.91 -31.30 2.15
C ASP A 492 6.88 -31.28 3.71
N GLY A 493 5.72 -31.51 4.33
CA GLY A 493 5.52 -32.07 5.68
C GLY A 493 6.24 -31.48 6.92
N ALA A 494 6.99 -30.37 6.82
CA ALA A 494 7.85 -29.90 7.92
C ALA A 494 7.17 -28.88 8.86
N SER A 495 6.07 -28.26 8.43
CA SER A 495 5.62 -26.95 8.93
C SER A 495 4.20 -26.93 9.54
N GLY A 496 3.63 -28.06 9.98
CA GLY A 496 2.48 -28.04 10.91
C GLY A 496 1.20 -27.28 10.48
N GLY A 497 1.04 -26.88 9.20
CA GLY A 497 -0.16 -26.24 8.67
C GLY A 497 -1.41 -27.13 8.76
N THR A 498 -2.59 -26.54 8.63
CA THR A 498 -3.87 -27.27 8.49
C THR A 498 -4.16 -27.53 7.02
N GLY A 499 -4.45 -28.77 6.60
CA GLY A 499 -4.75 -29.09 5.19
C GLY A 499 -5.99 -28.37 4.65
N THR A 500 -6.32 -28.56 3.36
CA THR A 500 -7.50 -27.92 2.79
C THR A 500 -8.79 -28.61 3.27
N MET A 501 -9.78 -27.83 3.70
CA MET A 501 -11.10 -28.32 4.05
C MET A 501 -12.14 -27.57 3.22
N PHE A 502 -12.96 -28.33 2.50
CA PHE A 502 -14.03 -27.79 1.69
C PHE A 502 -15.35 -28.48 2.03
N THR A 503 -16.36 -27.71 2.45
CA THR A 503 -17.69 -28.23 2.77
C THR A 503 -18.66 -27.94 1.63
N ILE A 504 -19.27 -29.00 1.07
CA ILE A 504 -20.22 -28.96 -0.05
C ILE A 504 -21.62 -29.26 0.47
N ALA A 505 -22.58 -28.40 0.16
CA ALA A 505 -23.97 -28.51 0.55
C ALA A 505 -24.91 -28.28 -0.65
N ASP A 506 -25.96 -29.08 -0.77
CA ASP A 506 -27.16 -28.81 -1.57
C ASP A 506 -26.89 -28.19 -2.96
N VAL A 507 -26.23 -28.96 -3.85
CA VAL A 507 -25.88 -28.53 -5.21
C VAL A 507 -26.83 -29.15 -6.25
N ALA A 508 -27.55 -28.30 -7.00
CA ALA A 508 -28.54 -28.76 -7.97
C ALA A 508 -27.94 -29.20 -9.33
N GLN A 509 -26.68 -28.86 -9.59
CA GLN A 509 -26.00 -29.13 -10.86
C GLN A 509 -24.79 -30.06 -10.68
N GLN A 510 -24.19 -30.46 -11.79
CA GLN A 510 -22.93 -31.22 -11.76
C GLN A 510 -21.81 -30.31 -11.26
N VAL A 511 -21.17 -30.71 -10.15
CA VAL A 511 -19.97 -30.07 -9.61
C VAL A 511 -18.75 -30.86 -10.04
N THR A 512 -17.76 -30.16 -10.59
CA THR A 512 -16.44 -30.71 -10.92
C THR A 512 -15.42 -30.16 -9.95
N ILE A 513 -14.74 -31.04 -9.23
CA ILE A 513 -13.60 -30.72 -8.36
C ILE A 513 -12.33 -31.17 -9.05
N GLN A 514 -11.48 -30.21 -9.39
CA GLN A 514 -10.18 -30.46 -9.99
C GLN A 514 -9.10 -30.41 -8.92
N VAL A 515 -8.35 -31.49 -8.75
CA VAL A 515 -7.23 -31.56 -7.80
C VAL A 515 -5.92 -31.61 -8.59
N GLY A 516 -4.92 -30.88 -8.11
CA GLY A 516 -3.61 -30.71 -8.75
C GLY A 516 -2.74 -31.97 -8.76
N THR A 517 -1.58 -31.86 -9.43
CA THR A 517 -0.57 -32.94 -9.51
C THR A 517 0.46 -32.93 -8.40
N GLY A 518 0.59 -31.81 -7.70
CA GLY A 518 1.27 -31.78 -6.42
C GLY A 518 0.30 -32.33 -5.39
N ASP A 519 0.14 -33.65 -5.34
CA ASP A 519 -0.41 -34.27 -4.14
C ASP A 519 0.38 -33.71 -2.95
N LEU A 520 -0.35 -33.30 -1.91
CA LEU A 520 0.23 -32.75 -0.71
C LEU A 520 0.96 -33.88 0.02
N GLU A 521 2.25 -34.04 -0.28
CA GLU A 521 3.11 -35.09 0.27
C GLU A 521 3.42 -34.80 1.75
N TYR A 522 2.43 -35.04 2.62
CA TYR A 522 2.52 -34.76 4.04
C TYR A 522 3.54 -35.69 4.77
N ASP A 523 4.04 -35.34 5.96
CA ASP A 523 4.88 -36.30 6.72
C ASP A 523 3.98 -37.32 7.48
N THR A 524 4.55 -38.50 7.71
CA THR A 524 4.09 -39.66 8.46
C THR A 524 3.62 -39.42 9.91
N LEU A 525 3.57 -38.16 10.38
CA LEU A 525 3.25 -37.77 11.75
C LEU A 525 2.03 -36.84 11.82
N ASN A 526 0.87 -37.34 11.37
CA ASN A 526 -0.48 -36.86 11.67
C ASN A 526 -0.91 -35.45 11.17
N THR A 527 -2.01 -35.46 10.38
CA THR A 527 -3.23 -34.61 10.35
C THR A 527 -3.55 -33.81 9.10
N GLN A 528 -2.67 -33.67 8.12
CA GLN A 528 -2.90 -32.77 6.99
C GLN A 528 -3.54 -33.53 5.82
N ARG A 529 -4.68 -33.05 5.33
CA ARG A 529 -5.64 -33.76 4.48
C ARG A 529 -6.29 -32.74 3.57
N ASP A 530 -6.45 -33.05 2.28
CA ASP A 530 -7.59 -32.52 1.56
C ASP A 530 -8.84 -33.25 2.07
N LEU A 531 -9.72 -32.48 2.69
CA LEU A 531 -10.94 -32.96 3.31
C LEU A 531 -12.13 -32.37 2.56
N PHE A 532 -12.78 -33.22 1.77
CA PHE A 532 -14.06 -32.90 1.15
C PHE A 532 -15.18 -33.37 2.08
N GLN A 533 -15.83 -32.41 2.73
CA GLN A 533 -16.93 -32.66 3.62
C GLN A 533 -18.25 -32.41 2.91
N PHE A 534 -19.22 -33.29 3.11
CA PHE A 534 -20.54 -33.19 2.48
C PHE A 534 -21.62 -33.02 3.55
N VAL A 535 -22.58 -32.13 3.29
CA VAL A 535 -23.73 -31.86 4.16
C VAL A 535 -24.97 -31.65 3.29
N GLY A 536 -26.16 -31.77 3.89
CA GLY A 536 -27.44 -31.61 3.18
C GLY A 536 -28.16 -32.94 2.96
N ASP A 537 -29.27 -32.90 2.23
CA ASP A 537 -30.03 -34.08 1.83
C ASP A 537 -29.95 -34.37 0.33
N ASP A 538 -29.47 -33.43 -0.50
CA ASP A 538 -29.21 -33.63 -1.92
C ASP A 538 -27.86 -33.02 -2.34
N ILE A 539 -26.83 -33.85 -2.54
CA ILE A 539 -25.52 -33.38 -3.03
C ILE A 539 -25.39 -33.42 -4.56
N GLY A 540 -26.47 -33.65 -5.30
CA GLY A 540 -26.46 -33.64 -6.74
C GLY A 540 -25.44 -34.63 -7.34
N TYR A 541 -24.71 -34.20 -8.36
CA TYR A 541 -23.63 -35.01 -8.96
C TYR A 541 -22.29 -34.32 -8.73
N VAL A 542 -21.39 -34.97 -7.98
CA VAL A 542 -20.05 -34.46 -7.70
C VAL A 542 -19.03 -35.35 -8.38
N GLU A 543 -18.17 -34.77 -9.22
CA GLU A 543 -17.04 -35.44 -9.83
C GLU A 543 -15.74 -34.89 -9.27
N ILE A 544 -14.94 -35.73 -8.61
CA ILE A 544 -13.63 -35.36 -8.07
C ILE A 544 -12.58 -36.04 -8.93
N GLY A 545 -11.75 -35.24 -9.61
CA GLY A 545 -10.90 -35.77 -10.67
C GLY A 545 -9.69 -34.93 -11.06
N GLN A 546 -8.94 -35.52 -11.99
CA GLN A 546 -7.60 -35.10 -12.40
C GLN A 546 -7.65 -34.06 -13.53
N VAL A 547 -6.73 -33.08 -13.52
CA VAL A 547 -6.44 -32.22 -14.70
C VAL A 547 -5.40 -32.87 -15.64
N SER A 548 -4.63 -33.86 -15.15
CA SER A 548 -3.61 -34.57 -15.94
C SER A 548 -3.37 -36.01 -15.45
N GLU A 549 -2.71 -36.87 -16.24
CA GLU A 549 -2.52 -38.32 -15.97
C GLU A 549 -1.75 -38.69 -14.68
N SER A 550 -1.29 -37.72 -13.89
CA SER A 550 -0.46 -37.94 -12.70
C SER A 550 -0.90 -37.19 -11.45
N GLY A 551 -2.13 -36.68 -11.38
CA GLY A 551 -2.59 -35.86 -10.24
C GLY A 551 -4.09 -35.87 -10.03
N GLY A 552 -4.56 -36.10 -8.80
CA GLY A 552 -5.97 -36.13 -8.45
C GLY A 552 -6.21 -36.79 -7.09
N PHE A 553 -7.46 -37.16 -6.80
CA PHE A 553 -7.83 -37.75 -5.50
C PHE A 553 -7.00 -39.01 -5.18
N ASP A 554 -6.14 -38.93 -4.16
CA ASP A 554 -5.27 -40.02 -3.72
C ASP A 554 -5.87 -40.76 -2.52
N ALA A 555 -6.62 -41.83 -2.83
CA ALA A 555 -7.23 -42.68 -1.83
C ALA A 555 -6.21 -43.60 -1.12
N GLY A 556 -6.38 -43.85 0.18
CA GLY A 556 -5.66 -44.93 0.85
C GLY A 556 -5.39 -44.79 2.34
N THR A 557 -4.69 -45.82 2.84
CA THR A 557 -4.22 -45.91 4.23
C THR A 557 -2.91 -45.15 4.39
N GLY A 558 -2.95 -43.95 4.97
CA GLY A 558 -1.77 -43.09 5.13
C GLY A 558 -2.12 -41.74 5.72
N ALA A 559 -1.11 -41.01 6.19
CA ALA A 559 -1.32 -39.62 6.61
C ALA A 559 -1.56 -38.70 5.40
N ASN A 560 -0.98 -39.04 4.24
CA ASN A 560 -0.93 -38.21 3.03
C ASN A 560 -1.98 -38.64 2.01
N LYS A 561 -3.20 -38.91 2.44
CA LYS A 561 -4.24 -39.45 1.57
C LYS A 561 -5.48 -38.62 1.74
N ASP A 562 -6.14 -38.33 0.63
CA ASP A 562 -7.33 -37.51 0.60
C ASP A 562 -8.48 -38.18 1.33
N ARG A 563 -9.40 -37.36 1.82
CA ARG A 563 -10.51 -37.80 2.67
C ARG A 563 -11.84 -37.26 2.18
N LEU A 564 -12.83 -38.14 2.22
CA LEU A 564 -14.24 -37.79 2.08
C LEU A 564 -14.89 -37.90 3.46
N ASP A 565 -15.54 -36.84 3.91
CA ASP A 565 -16.22 -36.79 5.20
C ASP A 565 -17.74 -36.76 5.05
N PHE A 566 -18.35 -37.86 5.48
CA PHE A 566 -19.80 -38.08 5.51
C PHE A 566 -20.38 -37.90 6.92
N SER A 567 -19.59 -37.47 7.90
CA SER A 567 -20.01 -37.38 9.30
C SER A 567 -21.15 -36.37 9.55
N LEU A 568 -21.41 -35.47 8.60
CA LEU A 568 -22.51 -34.51 8.68
C LEU A 568 -23.83 -35.01 8.07
N PHE A 569 -23.84 -36.13 7.34
CA PHE A 569 -25.08 -36.73 6.85
C PHE A 569 -25.83 -37.44 7.97
N GLU A 570 -27.14 -37.16 8.09
CA GLU A 570 -27.98 -37.88 9.03
C GLU A 570 -28.12 -39.36 8.60
N GLY A 571 -27.64 -40.28 9.44
CA GLY A 571 -27.81 -41.72 9.23
C GLY A 571 -26.69 -42.41 8.46
N ILE A 572 -25.61 -41.72 8.12
CA ILE A 572 -24.36 -42.33 7.65
C ILE A 572 -23.40 -42.49 8.84
N THR A 573 -23.30 -43.70 9.37
CA THR A 573 -22.50 -44.01 10.58
C THR A 573 -21.33 -44.94 10.31
N ASP A 574 -21.38 -45.71 9.22
CA ASP A 574 -20.26 -46.49 8.73
C ASP A 574 -20.35 -46.74 7.22
N GLY A 575 -19.35 -47.41 6.66
CA GLY A 575 -19.28 -47.68 5.22
C GLY A 575 -20.36 -48.62 4.68
N ASN A 576 -21.15 -49.31 5.52
CA ASN A 576 -22.30 -50.10 5.03
C ASN A 576 -23.49 -49.23 4.67
N ASP A 577 -23.50 -47.97 5.11
CA ASP A 577 -24.53 -46.99 4.77
C ASP A 577 -24.30 -46.38 3.37
N LEU A 578 -23.20 -46.76 2.69
CA LEU A 578 -22.84 -46.34 1.33
C LEU A 578 -22.84 -47.53 0.36
N ASP A 579 -23.26 -47.28 -0.89
CA ASP A 579 -23.04 -48.18 -2.02
C ASP A 579 -21.86 -47.64 -2.84
N ILE A 580 -20.76 -48.42 -2.88
CA ILE A 580 -19.51 -48.06 -3.54
C ILE A 580 -19.28 -49.05 -4.68
N VAL A 581 -19.36 -48.57 -5.91
CA VAL A 581 -19.31 -49.40 -7.12
C VAL A 581 -18.20 -48.93 -8.05
N GLN A 582 -17.47 -49.87 -8.64
CA GLN A 582 -16.54 -49.59 -9.73
C GLN A 582 -17.30 -49.38 -11.04
N ASP A 583 -17.16 -48.21 -11.67
CA ASP A 583 -17.60 -47.93 -13.04
C ASP A 583 -16.42 -47.55 -13.94
N GLY A 584 -15.98 -48.49 -14.78
CA GLY A 584 -14.77 -48.31 -15.58
C GLY A 584 -13.53 -48.11 -14.70
N ALA A 585 -12.88 -46.96 -14.82
CA ALA A 585 -11.70 -46.58 -14.03
C ALA A 585 -12.06 -45.70 -12.81
N ASN A 586 -13.35 -45.48 -12.54
CA ASN A 586 -13.82 -44.58 -11.51
C ASN A 586 -14.53 -45.34 -10.40
N ALA A 587 -14.44 -44.83 -9.18
CA ALA A 587 -15.28 -45.25 -8.07
C ALA A 587 -16.52 -44.35 -8.00
N VAL A 588 -17.69 -44.97 -7.84
CA VAL A 588 -18.99 -44.28 -7.72
C VAL A 588 -19.56 -44.56 -6.34
N ILE A 589 -19.90 -43.51 -5.60
CA ILE A 589 -20.41 -43.57 -4.23
C ILE A 589 -21.82 -42.97 -4.21
N THR A 590 -22.79 -43.74 -3.69
CA THR A 590 -24.17 -43.29 -3.42
C THR A 590 -24.62 -43.74 -2.04
N ALA A 591 -25.69 -43.17 -1.49
CA ALA A 591 -26.29 -43.67 -0.26
C ALA A 591 -26.93 -45.05 -0.46
N ALA A 592 -26.72 -46.00 0.46
CA ALA A 592 -27.28 -47.35 0.35
C ALA A 592 -28.81 -47.38 0.60
N ASP A 593 -29.29 -46.55 1.54
CA ASP A 593 -30.69 -46.49 1.95
C ASP A 593 -31.32 -45.09 1.72
N GLY A 594 -30.73 -44.29 0.81
CA GLY A 594 -31.26 -42.97 0.44
C GLY A 594 -31.14 -41.92 1.54
N GLN A 595 -30.12 -42.03 2.41
CA GLN A 595 -29.79 -41.03 3.42
C GLN A 595 -29.40 -39.66 2.82
N PHE A 596 -28.94 -39.65 1.58
CA PHE A 596 -28.81 -38.46 0.74
C PHE A 596 -29.20 -38.80 -0.71
N GLU A 597 -29.70 -37.82 -1.45
CA GLU A 597 -29.84 -37.85 -2.90
C GLU A 597 -28.53 -37.38 -3.54
N GLY A 598 -28.13 -38.03 -4.64
CA GLY A 598 -26.93 -37.66 -5.38
C GLY A 598 -25.91 -38.78 -5.58
N THR A 599 -24.78 -38.42 -6.19
CA THR A 599 -23.71 -39.35 -6.59
C THR A 599 -22.37 -38.65 -6.54
N ILE A 600 -21.38 -39.29 -5.91
CA ILE A 600 -19.98 -38.85 -5.93
C ILE A 600 -19.20 -39.80 -6.85
N VAL A 601 -18.47 -39.24 -7.81
CA VAL A 601 -17.60 -39.97 -8.73
C VAL A 601 -16.16 -39.57 -8.49
N LEU A 602 -15.33 -40.53 -8.12
CA LEU A 602 -13.88 -40.36 -7.99
C LEU A 602 -13.21 -40.86 -9.26
N VAL A 603 -12.68 -39.93 -10.05
CA VAL A 603 -12.10 -40.23 -11.36
C VAL A 603 -10.72 -40.86 -11.19
N GLY A 604 -10.52 -42.06 -11.75
CA GLY A 604 -9.25 -42.77 -11.70
C GLY A 604 -8.94 -43.48 -10.37
N VAL A 605 -9.92 -43.57 -9.46
CA VAL A 605 -9.78 -44.22 -8.15
C VAL A 605 -10.45 -45.61 -8.17
N ASP A 606 -9.76 -46.62 -7.64
CA ASP A 606 -10.31 -47.97 -7.50
C ASP A 606 -11.24 -48.08 -6.28
N ALA A 607 -12.40 -48.70 -6.46
CA ALA A 607 -13.38 -48.97 -5.41
C ALA A 607 -12.97 -50.16 -4.52
N ASP A 608 -11.91 -49.98 -3.72
CA ASP A 608 -11.34 -51.03 -2.90
C ASP A 608 -11.16 -50.66 -1.40
N ALA A 609 -10.32 -51.43 -0.70
CA ALA A 609 -10.06 -51.23 0.72
C ALA A 609 -9.26 -49.94 1.01
N GLU A 610 -8.53 -49.42 0.03
CA GLU A 610 -7.80 -48.15 0.15
C GLU A 610 -8.78 -46.98 0.13
N LEU A 611 -9.78 -46.99 -0.76
CA LEU A 611 -10.88 -46.03 -0.74
C LEU A 611 -11.65 -46.08 0.58
N SER A 612 -11.93 -47.27 1.11
CA SER A 612 -12.63 -47.42 2.40
C SER A 612 -11.88 -46.77 3.58
N ALA A 613 -10.54 -46.65 3.48
CA ALA A 613 -9.72 -45.98 4.50
C ALA A 613 -9.71 -44.45 4.36
N SER A 614 -10.18 -43.93 3.22
CA SER A 614 -10.33 -42.49 2.95
C SER A 614 -11.67 -41.92 3.39
N LEU A 615 -12.61 -42.74 3.87
CA LEU A 615 -13.95 -42.30 4.29
C LEU A 615 -14.00 -41.99 5.78
N ILE A 616 -14.63 -40.87 6.14
CA ILE A 616 -14.88 -40.44 7.52
C ILE A 616 -16.38 -40.48 7.79
N PHE A 617 -16.76 -40.96 8.98
CA PHE A 617 -18.13 -41.17 9.44
C PHE A 617 -18.33 -40.59 10.84
N ALA A 618 -19.59 -40.42 11.24
CA ALA A 618 -20.01 -39.84 12.52
C ALA A 618 -19.66 -40.69 13.77
#